data_AF-A0A7K5BFM9-F1
#
_entry.id   AF-A0A7K5BFM9-F1
#
_cell.length_a   1.000
_cell.length_b   1.000
_cell.length_c   1.000
_cell.angle_alpha   90.00
_cell.angle_beta   90.00
_cell.angle_gamma   90.00
#
_symmetry.space_group_name_H-M   'P 1'
#
loop_
_entity.id
_entity.type
_entity.pdbx_description
1 polymer ?
#
loop_
_entity_poly.entity_id
_entity_poly.type
_entity_poly.pdbx_seq_one_letter_code
_entity_poly.pdbx_strand_id
1 'polypeptide(L)'
;FKSVTFEDSLFKNCVFEDITSLNTYFRNCTFVNTTFYNTDLEQYKFVDSELINCTFFHIRTGCQISFDDDYSAYWIYFVNFLGTLAVLPGNIVSALLMDRIGRLTMLG
;
A
#
# COMPACT_ATOMS: atom_id res chain seq x y z
N PHE A 1 -11.76 1.79 8.95
CA PHE A 1 -11.00 2.91 9.56
C PHE A 1 -9.85 3.29 8.64
N LYS A 2 -9.55 4.58 8.48
CA LYS A 2 -8.44 5.08 7.65
C LYS A 2 -7.68 6.14 8.42
N SER A 3 -6.40 5.91 8.68
CA SER A 3 -5.50 6.84 9.40
C SER A 3 -6.01 7.25 10.77
N VAL A 4 -6.52 6.29 11.56
CA VAL A 4 -7.03 6.52 12.92
C VAL A 4 -6.15 5.82 13.94
N THR A 5 -5.76 6.52 15.01
CA THR A 5 -5.12 5.90 16.17
C THR A 5 -6.02 6.05 17.38
N PHE A 6 -6.33 4.94 18.05
CA PHE A 6 -6.95 4.93 19.36
C PHE A 6 -5.87 4.77 20.42
N GLU A 7 -5.85 5.64 21.42
CA GLU A 7 -4.86 5.63 22.51
C GLU A 7 -5.59 5.50 23.86
N ASP A 8 -5.00 4.76 24.80
CA ASP A 8 -5.46 4.65 26.20
C ASP A 8 -6.96 4.32 26.36
N SER A 9 -7.50 3.52 25.45
CA SER A 9 -8.94 3.30 25.31
C SER A 9 -9.36 1.89 25.74
N LEU A 10 -10.54 1.78 26.37
CA LEU A 10 -11.16 0.51 26.77
C LEU A 10 -12.31 0.13 25.83
N PHE A 11 -12.22 -1.04 25.22
CA PHE A 11 -13.27 -1.64 24.40
C PHE A 11 -13.83 -2.88 25.11
N LYS A 12 -15.04 -2.80 25.62
CA LYS A 12 -15.66 -3.85 26.43
C LYS A 12 -16.96 -4.34 25.81
N ASN A 13 -17.08 -5.66 25.65
CA ASN A 13 -18.25 -6.33 25.05
C ASN A 13 -18.57 -5.78 23.65
N CYS A 14 -17.54 -5.50 22.84
CA CYS A 14 -17.70 -4.94 21.50
C CYS A 14 -17.69 -6.03 20.42
N VAL A 15 -18.24 -5.71 19.25
CA VAL A 15 -18.12 -6.53 18.05
C VAL A 15 -17.56 -5.66 16.92
N PHE A 16 -16.46 -6.12 16.34
CA PHE A 16 -15.80 -5.54 15.18
C PHE A 16 -16.07 -6.47 14.00
N GLU A 17 -17.01 -6.11 13.12
CA GLU A 17 -17.47 -6.94 12.00
C GLU A 17 -17.22 -6.25 10.66
N ASP A 18 -16.65 -6.98 9.69
CA ASP A 18 -16.39 -6.52 8.33
C ASP A 18 -15.51 -5.25 8.25
N ILE A 19 -14.64 -5.06 9.25
CA ILE A 19 -13.81 -3.86 9.36
C ILE A 19 -12.53 -4.01 8.54
N THR A 20 -12.31 -3.05 7.64
CA THR A 20 -11.04 -2.81 6.95
C THR A 20 -10.33 -1.61 7.60
N SER A 21 -9.03 -1.72 7.86
CA SER A 21 -8.25 -0.76 8.62
C SER A 21 -6.96 -0.40 7.88
N LEU A 22 -6.89 0.83 7.39
CA LEU A 22 -5.70 1.38 6.74
C LEU A 22 -4.99 2.34 7.68
N ASN A 23 -3.67 2.18 7.87
CA ASN A 23 -2.83 3.03 8.73
C ASN A 23 -3.49 3.32 10.09
N THR A 24 -4.15 2.30 10.65
CA THR A 24 -4.97 2.41 11.87
C THR A 24 -4.35 1.53 12.94
N TYR A 25 -4.25 2.08 14.15
CA TYR A 25 -3.57 1.44 15.28
C TYR A 25 -4.35 1.64 16.59
N PHE A 26 -4.21 0.68 17.49
CA PHE A 26 -4.67 0.74 18.87
C PHE A 26 -3.42 0.70 19.74
N ARG A 27 -3.17 1.77 20.50
CA ARG A 27 -1.99 1.93 21.35
C ARG A 27 -2.41 1.98 22.80
N ASN A 28 -1.76 1.18 23.65
CA ASN A 28 -2.05 1.11 25.08
C ASN A 28 -3.56 0.92 25.39
N CYS A 29 -4.26 0.18 24.54
CA CYS A 29 -5.69 -0.05 24.65
C CYS A 29 -5.98 -1.39 25.35
N THR A 30 -7.15 -1.53 25.96
CA THR A 30 -7.61 -2.79 26.56
C THR A 30 -8.88 -3.25 25.88
N PHE A 31 -8.91 -4.51 25.42
CA PHE A 31 -10.07 -5.17 24.85
C PHE A 31 -10.55 -6.26 25.80
N VAL A 32 -11.84 -6.25 26.16
CA VAL A 32 -12.44 -7.21 27.08
C VAL A 32 -13.70 -7.80 26.48
N ASN A 33 -13.77 -9.12 26.35
CA ASN A 33 -14.92 -9.84 25.77
C ASN A 33 -15.33 -9.28 24.39
N THR A 34 -14.34 -8.96 23.55
CA THR A 34 -14.59 -8.35 22.24
C THR A 34 -14.42 -9.40 21.13
N THR A 35 -15.34 -9.40 20.17
CA THR A 35 -15.30 -10.30 19.01
C THR A 35 -14.86 -9.54 17.76
N PHE A 36 -13.93 -10.12 17.02
CA PHE A 36 -13.45 -9.62 15.73
C PHE A 36 -13.84 -10.62 14.64
N TYR A 37 -14.76 -10.23 13.76
CA TYR A 37 -15.29 -11.09 12.69
C TYR A 37 -14.99 -10.45 11.33
N ASN A 38 -14.35 -11.21 10.43
CA ASN A 38 -14.03 -10.77 9.07
C ASN A 38 -13.26 -9.43 9.00
N THR A 39 -12.36 -9.21 9.97
CA THR A 39 -11.55 -7.98 10.04
C THR A 39 -10.15 -8.20 9.49
N ASP A 40 -9.47 -7.12 9.11
CA ASP A 40 -8.03 -7.11 8.80
C ASP A 40 -7.17 -6.65 10.00
N LEU A 41 -7.73 -6.77 11.21
CA LEU A 41 -7.09 -6.33 12.45
C LEU A 41 -6.10 -7.38 12.95
N GLU A 42 -4.92 -7.40 12.32
CA GLU A 42 -3.81 -8.27 12.71
C GLU A 42 -3.07 -7.76 13.96
N GLN A 43 -2.27 -8.64 14.57
CA GLN A 43 -1.58 -8.40 15.84
C GLN A 43 -0.75 -7.11 15.87
N TYR A 44 -0.09 -6.75 14.76
CA TYR A 44 0.76 -5.55 14.68
C TYR A 44 -0.01 -4.23 14.82
N LYS A 45 -1.34 -4.25 14.69
CA LYS A 45 -2.20 -3.07 14.88
C LYS A 45 -2.51 -2.79 16.34
N PHE A 46 -2.23 -3.74 17.24
CA PHE A 46 -2.44 -3.64 18.68
C PHE A 46 -1.08 -3.46 19.37
N VAL A 47 -0.64 -2.20 19.51
CA VAL A 47 0.65 -1.85 20.12
C VAL A 47 0.45 -1.67 21.61
N ASP A 48 1.24 -2.39 22.42
CA ASP A 48 1.18 -2.35 23.88
C ASP A 48 -0.25 -2.50 24.44
N SER A 49 -1.10 -3.25 23.74
CA SER A 49 -2.52 -3.38 24.04
C SER A 49 -2.84 -4.76 24.61
N GLU A 50 -3.79 -4.82 25.53
CA GLU A 50 -4.21 -6.06 26.19
C GLU A 50 -5.51 -6.61 25.57
N LEU A 51 -5.55 -7.91 25.31
CA LEU A 51 -6.71 -8.63 24.78
C LEU A 51 -7.15 -9.70 25.78
N ILE A 52 -8.28 -9.47 26.45
CA ILE A 52 -8.81 -10.34 27.50
C ILE A 52 -10.11 -10.97 27.00
N ASN A 53 -10.15 -12.31 26.92
CA ASN A 53 -11.31 -13.07 26.43
C ASN A 53 -11.83 -12.60 25.07
N CYS A 54 -10.92 -12.22 24.16
CA CYS A 54 -11.28 -11.79 22.82
C CYS A 54 -11.26 -12.95 21.83
N THR A 55 -12.13 -12.91 20.84
CA THR A 55 -12.26 -13.95 19.82
C THR A 55 -12.05 -13.37 18.43
N PHE A 56 -11.40 -14.13 17.55
CA PHE A 56 -11.10 -13.72 16.19
C PHE A 56 -11.59 -14.80 15.20
N PHE A 57 -12.42 -14.40 14.24
CA PHE A 57 -13.03 -15.28 13.24
C PHE A 57 -12.84 -14.69 11.84
N HIS A 58 -12.47 -15.55 10.88
CA HIS A 58 -12.30 -15.16 9.47
C HIS A 58 -11.41 -13.92 9.26
N ILE A 59 -10.28 -13.82 9.98
CA ILE A 59 -9.33 -12.70 9.79
C ILE A 59 -8.89 -12.66 8.31
N ARG A 60 -9.04 -11.50 7.69
CA ARG A 60 -8.52 -11.21 6.36
C ARG A 60 -7.04 -10.92 6.49
N THR A 61 -6.20 -11.94 6.29
CA THR A 61 -4.74 -11.79 6.33
C THR A 61 -4.20 -11.33 4.99
N GLY A 62 -3.23 -10.40 5.02
CA GLY A 62 -2.54 -9.96 3.82
C GLY A 62 -2.04 -8.52 3.90
N CYS A 63 -0.90 -8.26 3.25
CA CYS A 63 -0.42 -6.91 3.04
C CYS A 63 -1.41 -6.18 2.14
N GLN A 64 -2.24 -5.31 2.72
CA GLN A 64 -3.00 -4.37 1.92
C GLN A 64 -2.01 -3.40 1.30
N ILE A 65 -1.59 -3.68 0.05
CA ILE A 65 -1.17 -2.64 -0.88
C ILE A 65 -2.43 -1.81 -1.12
N SER A 66 -2.65 -0.89 -0.19
CA SER A 66 -3.75 0.04 -0.23
C SER A 66 -3.32 1.12 -1.20
N PHE A 67 -3.86 1.08 -2.40
CA PHE A 67 -3.75 2.13 -3.41
C PHE A 67 -4.52 3.41 -3.02
N ASP A 68 -4.87 3.52 -1.74
CA ASP A 68 -5.80 4.49 -1.16
C ASP A 68 -5.03 5.71 -0.60
N ASP A 69 -3.69 5.64 -0.58
CA ASP A 69 -2.88 6.83 -0.78
C ASP A 69 -2.95 7.16 -2.28
N ASP A 70 -3.93 7.98 -2.67
CA ASP A 70 -4.21 8.46 -4.04
C ASP A 70 -2.94 8.95 -4.78
N TYR A 71 -1.90 9.32 -4.04
CA TYR A 71 -0.61 9.72 -4.58
C TYR A 71 0.25 8.56 -5.09
N SER A 72 0.20 7.37 -4.47
CA SER A 72 1.18 6.30 -4.74
C SER A 72 1.01 5.69 -6.13
N ALA A 73 -0.22 5.34 -6.53
CA ALA A 73 -0.48 4.70 -7.82
C ALA A 73 -0.20 5.64 -8.99
N TYR A 74 -0.78 6.84 -8.99
CA TYR A 74 -0.53 7.84 -10.03
C TYR A 74 0.96 8.18 -10.12
N TRP A 75 1.63 8.36 -8.99
CA TRP A 75 3.05 8.69 -8.98
C TRP A 75 3.93 7.55 -9.51
N ILE A 76 3.63 6.29 -9.18
CA ILE A 76 4.32 5.13 -9.75
C ILE A 76 4.13 5.07 -11.26
N TYR A 77 2.90 5.21 -11.75
CA TYR A 77 2.64 5.23 -13.20
C TYR A 77 3.31 6.42 -13.89
N PHE A 78 3.31 7.59 -13.26
CA PHE A 78 3.94 8.80 -13.77
C PHE A 78 5.47 8.68 -13.85
N VAL A 79 6.11 8.15 -12.81
CA VAL A 79 7.55 7.88 -12.80
C VAL A 79 7.91 6.83 -13.86
N ASN A 80 7.11 5.77 -13.99
CA ASN A 80 7.32 4.75 -15.02
C ASN A 80 7.19 5.36 -16.44
N PHE A 81 6.18 6.21 -16.64
CA PHE A 81 6.00 6.96 -17.88
C PHE A 81 7.22 7.86 -18.19
N LEU A 82 7.69 8.66 -17.23
CA LEU A 82 8.89 9.49 -17.40
C LEU A 82 10.14 8.65 -17.70
N GLY A 83 10.27 7.48 -17.07
CA GLY A 83 11.34 6.52 -17.37
C GLY A 83 11.34 6.09 -18.83
N THR A 84 10.17 5.76 -19.40
CA THR A 84 10.07 5.44 -20.84
C THR A 84 10.35 6.66 -21.74
N LEU A 85 9.92 7.85 -21.32
CA LEU A 85 10.10 9.08 -22.08
C LEU A 85 11.58 9.51 -22.14
N ALA A 86 12.35 9.26 -21.08
CA ALA A 86 13.78 9.57 -21.01
C ALA A 86 14.63 8.82 -22.05
N VAL A 87 14.15 7.67 -22.55
CA VAL A 87 14.87 6.85 -23.56
C VAL A 87 14.59 7.33 -24.99
N LEU A 88 13.50 8.08 -25.21
CA LEU A 88 13.11 8.55 -26.55
C LEU A 88 14.17 9.40 -27.25
N PRO A 89 14.81 10.40 -26.60
CA PRO A 89 15.86 11.20 -27.25
C PRO A 89 17.05 10.34 -27.71
N GLY A 90 17.46 9.37 -26.89
CA GLY A 90 18.53 8.43 -27.25
C GLY A 90 18.16 7.62 -28.50
N ASN A 91 16.96 7.05 -28.53
CA ASN A 91 16.47 6.29 -29.68
C ASN A 91 16.36 7.14 -30.95
N ILE A 92 15.91 8.40 -30.84
CA ILE A 92 15.83 9.36 -31.96
C ILE A 92 17.22 9.71 -32.48
N VAL A 93 18.17 10.02 -31.60
CA VAL A 93 19.55 10.35 -31.97
C VAL A 93 20.25 9.15 -32.60
N SER A 94 20.07 7.95 -32.04
CA SER A 94 20.59 6.71 -32.61
C SER A 94 20.00 6.45 -34.00
N ALA A 95 18.69 6.63 -34.19
CA ALA A 95 18.05 6.48 -35.50
C ALA A 95 18.59 7.50 -36.52
N LEU A 96 18.79 8.75 -36.13
CA LEU A 96 19.37 9.80 -37.00
C LEU A 96 20.84 9.52 -37.36
N LEU A 97 21.64 9.03 -36.40
CA LEU A 97 23.03 8.64 -36.65
C LEU A 97 23.10 7.42 -37.57
N MET A 98 22.26 6.41 -37.36
CA MET A 98 22.16 5.24 -38.24
C MET A 98 21.74 5.65 -39.65
N ASP A 99 20.82 6.61 -39.79
CA ASP A 99 20.41 7.13 -41.09
C ASP A 99 21.52 7.91 -41.80
N ARG A 100 22.29 8.72 -41.07
CA ARG A 100 23.40 9.52 -41.63
C ARG A 100 24.62 8.66 -41.96
N ILE A 101 25.07 7.83 -41.02
CA ILE A 101 26.27 7.00 -41.12
C ILE A 101 26.01 5.80 -42.03
N GLY A 102 24.85 5.15 -41.91
CA GLY A 102 24.49 3.99 -42.73
C GLY A 102 24.33 4.32 -44.21
N ARG A 103 23.90 5.55 -44.55
CA ARG A 103 23.88 6.02 -45.96
C ARG A 103 25.29 6.37 -46.47
N LEU A 104 26.19 6.87 -45.63
CA LEU A 104 27.58 7.18 -46.01
C LEU A 104 28.39 5.92 -46.31
N THR A 105 28.15 4.81 -45.60
CA THR A 105 28.85 3.54 -45.84
C THR A 105 28.31 2.74 -47.04
N MET A 106 27.15 3.09 -47.59
CA MET A 106 26.56 2.44 -48.78
C MET A 106 26.95 3.10 -50.12
N LEU A 107 27.55 4.29 -50.09
CA LEU A 107 27.98 5.05 -51.28
C LEU A 107 29.51 5.11 -51.46
N GLY A 108 30.27 4.40 -50.61
CA GLY A 108 31.74 4.28 -50.67
C GLY A 108 32.20 2.92 -51.16
#